data_AF-A0AAP6SK58-F1
#
_entry.id   AF-A0AAP6SK58-F1
#
_cell.length_a   1.000
_cell.length_b   1.000
_cell.length_c   1.000
_cell.angle_alpha   90.00
_cell.angle_beta   90.00
_cell.angle_gamma   90.00
#
_symmetry.space_group_name_H-M   'P 1'
#
loop_
_entity.id
_entity.type
_entity.pdbx_description
1 polymer ?
#
loop_
_entity_poly.entity_id
_entity_poly.type
_entity_poly.pdbx_seq_one_letter_code
_entity_poly.pdbx_strand_id
1 'polypeptide(L)'
;MTNEKSPKRKGGRPPKSATEKRRYRFTLKVCTAEKFDLLTKAGQAGLPPTEYIRQSVAHSVVKERMTPELAEFRRDVCGMKNNLNQTAHVANRDGYAFAAQMNRELCARLDNALKHFGL
;
A
#
# COMPACT_ATOMS: atom_id res chain seq x y z
N MET A 1 8.59 -39.84 4.31
CA MET A 1 7.53 -40.71 4.86
C MET A 1 6.33 -40.62 3.91
N THR A 2 5.94 -41.81 3.41
CA THR A 2 4.72 -42.18 2.64
C THR A 2 4.26 -41.28 1.48
N ASN A 3 4.82 -41.58 0.31
CA ASN A 3 4.28 -41.27 -1.01
C ASN A 3 3.06 -42.17 -1.29
N GLU A 4 1.85 -41.73 -0.89
CA GLU A 4 0.62 -42.40 -1.29
C GLU A 4 0.30 -42.06 -2.76
N LYS A 5 0.89 -42.83 -3.68
CA LYS A 5 0.40 -42.91 -5.07
C LYS A 5 -0.95 -43.64 -5.05
N SER A 6 -2.03 -42.86 -4.96
CA SER A 6 -3.38 -43.36 -5.19
C SER A 6 -3.47 -44.06 -6.56
N PRO A 7 -4.15 -45.21 -6.65
CA PRO A 7 -4.19 -45.99 -7.89
C PRO A 7 -4.93 -45.20 -8.98
N LYS A 8 -4.22 -44.86 -10.06
CA LYS A 8 -4.81 -44.20 -11.24
C LYS A 8 -5.85 -45.14 -11.85
N ARG A 9 -7.12 -44.80 -11.74
CA ARG A 9 -8.22 -45.47 -12.45
C ARG A 9 -7.95 -45.38 -13.96
N LYS A 10 -7.92 -46.53 -14.65
CA LYS A 10 -7.75 -46.62 -16.10
C LYS A 10 -9.05 -46.16 -16.78
N GLY A 11 -9.07 -44.92 -17.27
CA GLY A 11 -10.16 -44.35 -18.06
C GLY A 11 -10.91 -43.19 -17.39
N GLY A 12 -11.20 -42.16 -18.17
CA GLY A 12 -11.91 -40.93 -17.77
C GLY A 12 -11.10 -39.64 -17.97
N ARG A 13 -11.79 -38.49 -18.03
CA ARG A 13 -11.11 -37.17 -18.05
C ARG A 13 -10.31 -37.01 -16.75
N PRO A 14 -9.00 -36.70 -16.81
CA PRO A 14 -8.20 -36.48 -15.62
C PRO A 14 -8.83 -35.44 -14.68
N PRO A 15 -8.83 -35.67 -13.36
CA PRO A 15 -9.34 -34.69 -12.41
C PRO A 15 -8.46 -33.44 -12.43
N LYS A 16 -9.08 -32.26 -12.36
CA LYS A 16 -8.36 -30.98 -12.20
C LYS A 16 -7.50 -30.99 -10.95
N SER A 17 -6.36 -30.33 -11.00
CA SER A 17 -5.46 -30.20 -9.85
C SER A 17 -6.14 -29.47 -8.68
N ALA A 18 -5.59 -29.60 -7.47
CA ALA A 18 -6.12 -28.89 -6.30
C ALA A 18 -6.10 -27.36 -6.49
N THR A 19 -5.09 -26.84 -7.21
CA THR A 19 -4.91 -25.41 -7.52
C THR A 19 -5.87 -24.91 -8.59
N GLU A 20 -6.22 -25.74 -9.58
CA GLU A 20 -7.17 -25.37 -10.65
C GLU A 20 -8.63 -25.54 -10.23
N LYS A 21 -8.90 -26.37 -9.22
CA LYS A 21 -10.25 -26.64 -8.74
C LYS A 21 -10.76 -25.44 -7.95
N ARG A 22 -11.73 -24.71 -8.51
CA ARG A 22 -12.48 -23.64 -7.83
C ARG A 22 -13.31 -24.23 -6.68
N ARG A 23 -12.74 -24.35 -5.47
CA ARG A 23 -13.38 -24.99 -4.29
C ARG A 23 -14.18 -24.03 -3.40
N TYR A 24 -13.76 -22.78 -3.33
CA TYR A 24 -14.35 -21.79 -2.42
C TYR A 24 -15.45 -20.98 -3.10
N ARG A 25 -16.50 -20.66 -2.35
CA ARG A 25 -17.60 -19.80 -2.80
C ARG A 25 -17.55 -18.49 -2.02
N PHE A 26 -17.59 -17.39 -2.76
CA PHE A 26 -17.79 -16.05 -2.22
C PHE A 26 -19.21 -15.60 -2.54
N THR A 27 -19.96 -15.12 -1.55
CA THR A 27 -21.34 -14.62 -1.72
C THR A 27 -21.36 -13.12 -1.43
N LEU A 28 -21.88 -12.33 -2.36
CA LEU A 28 -22.07 -10.90 -2.22
C LEU A 28 -23.55 -10.57 -2.38
N LYS A 29 -24.09 -9.73 -1.49
CA LYS A 29 -25.40 -9.10 -1.69
C LYS A 29 -25.16 -7.74 -2.35
N VAL A 30 -25.85 -7.48 -3.44
CA VAL A 30 -25.75 -6.24 -4.22
C VAL A 30 -27.13 -5.59 -4.33
N CYS A 31 -27.16 -4.27 -4.44
CA CYS A 31 -28.40 -3.55 -4.74
C CYS A 31 -28.77 -3.67 -6.23
N THR A 32 -29.97 -3.20 -6.58
CA THR A 32 -30.49 -3.26 -7.96
C THR A 32 -29.57 -2.53 -8.95
N ALA A 33 -29.07 -1.35 -8.60
CA ALA A 33 -28.19 -0.56 -9.45
C ALA A 33 -26.86 -1.29 -9.73
N GLU A 34 -26.21 -1.79 -8.67
CA GLU A 34 -24.96 -2.56 -8.78
C GLU A 34 -25.11 -3.82 -9.65
N LYS A 35 -26.27 -4.49 -9.58
CA LYS A 35 -26.55 -5.65 -10.44
C LYS A 35 -26.59 -5.25 -11.92
N PHE A 36 -27.30 -4.18 -12.27
CA PHE A 36 -27.39 -3.72 -13.66
C PHE A 36 -26.06 -3.20 -14.19
N ASP A 37 -25.30 -2.48 -13.37
CA ASP A 37 -23.95 -2.03 -13.71
C ASP A 37 -23.04 -3.22 -14.02
N LEU A 38 -23.10 -4.27 -13.20
CA LEU A 38 -22.30 -5.47 -13.37
C LEU A 38 -22.66 -6.23 -14.64
N LEU A 39 -23.95 -6.39 -14.93
CA LEU A 39 -24.42 -7.04 -16.16
C LEU A 39 -24.01 -6.25 -17.40
N THR A 40 -24.12 -4.92 -17.34
CA THR A 40 -23.73 -4.02 -18.44
C THR A 40 -22.24 -4.13 -18.72
N LYS A 41 -21.40 -4.02 -17.68
CA LYS A 41 -19.94 -4.14 -17.81
C LYS A 41 -19.50 -5.52 -18.29
N ALA A 42 -20.12 -6.59 -17.80
CA ALA A 42 -19.86 -7.95 -18.26
C ALA A 42 -20.23 -8.12 -19.75
N GLY A 43 -21.37 -7.57 -20.17
CA GLY A 43 -21.80 -7.54 -21.57
C GLY A 43 -20.82 -6.78 -22.47
N GLN A 44 -20.36 -5.61 -22.04
CA GLN A 44 -19.34 -4.82 -22.75
C GLN A 44 -18.01 -5.57 -22.89
N ALA A 45 -17.62 -6.34 -21.87
CA ALA A 45 -16.43 -7.17 -21.91
C ALA A 45 -16.60 -8.47 -22.71
N GLY A 46 -17.82 -8.80 -23.15
CA GLY A 46 -18.14 -10.07 -23.83
C GLY A 46 -17.97 -11.30 -22.93
N LEU A 47 -18.05 -11.12 -21.60
CA LEU A 47 -17.80 -12.18 -20.62
C LEU A 47 -19.07 -12.54 -19.85
N PRO A 48 -19.22 -13.80 -19.41
CA PRO A 48 -20.27 -14.13 -18.48
C PRO A 48 -20.03 -13.39 -17.15
N PRO A 49 -21.08 -12.93 -16.45
CA PRO A 49 -20.95 -12.10 -15.24
C PRO A 49 -20.01 -12.68 -14.17
N THR A 50 -20.01 -14.00 -14.00
CA THR A 50 -19.15 -14.69 -13.04
C THR A 50 -17.67 -14.64 -13.41
N GLU A 51 -17.34 -14.74 -14.70
CA GLU A 51 -15.95 -14.64 -15.15
C GLU A 51 -15.49 -13.18 -15.15
N TYR A 52 -16.38 -12.24 -15.49
CA TYR A 52 -16.12 -10.81 -15.35
C TYR A 52 -15.74 -10.44 -13.91
N ILE A 53 -16.49 -10.91 -12.91
CA ILE A 53 -16.16 -10.70 -11.49
C ILE A 53 -14.80 -11.33 -11.14
N ARG A 54 -14.53 -12.56 -11.60
CA ARG A 54 -13.26 -13.24 -11.31
C ARG A 54 -12.07 -12.47 -11.86
N GLN A 55 -12.15 -12.02 -13.11
CA GLN A 55 -11.10 -11.22 -13.73
C GLN A 55 -10.97 -9.86 -13.04
N SER A 56 -12.10 -9.23 -12.71
CA SER A 56 -12.11 -7.96 -11.99
C SER A 56 -11.40 -8.06 -10.64
N VAL A 57 -11.61 -9.14 -9.88
CA VAL A 57 -10.90 -9.37 -8.60
C VAL A 57 -9.44 -9.75 -8.82
N ALA A 58 -9.13 -10.55 -9.84
CA ALA A 58 -7.75 -10.95 -10.15
C ALA A 58 -6.88 -9.76 -10.60
N HIS A 59 -7.49 -8.76 -11.25
CA HIS A 59 -6.80 -7.60 -11.82
C HIS A 59 -7.12 -6.29 -11.07
N SER A 60 -7.89 -6.34 -9.98
CA SER A 60 -8.19 -5.13 -9.20
C SER A 60 -6.90 -4.61 -8.58
N VAL A 61 -6.58 -3.35 -8.86
CA VAL A 61 -5.48 -2.66 -8.18
C VAL A 61 -6.03 -2.02 -6.91
N VAL A 62 -5.47 -2.39 -5.76
CA VAL A 62 -5.71 -1.66 -4.51
C VAL A 62 -4.88 -0.38 -4.56
N LYS A 63 -5.55 0.75 -4.77
CA LYS A 63 -4.89 2.06 -4.66
C LYS A 63 -4.80 2.41 -3.18
N GLU A 64 -3.60 2.33 -2.62
CA GLU A 64 -3.35 2.85 -1.28
C GLU A 64 -3.62 4.35 -1.24
N ARG A 65 -4.42 4.79 -0.26
CA ARG A 65 -4.80 6.21 -0.14
C ARG A 65 -3.60 7.11 0.17
N MET A 66 -2.59 6.58 0.84
CA MET A 66 -1.36 7.27 1.19
C MET A 66 -0.26 6.23 1.28
N THR A 67 0.72 6.31 0.38
CA THR A 67 1.86 5.39 0.42
C THR A 67 2.70 5.66 1.66
N PRO A 68 3.45 4.66 2.18
CA PRO A 68 4.34 4.86 3.32
C PRO A 68 5.34 6.00 3.10
N GLU A 69 5.85 6.15 1.87
CA GLU A 69 6.80 7.18 1.48
C GLU A 69 6.15 8.57 1.54
N LEU A 70 4.91 8.72 1.07
CA LEU A 70 4.17 9.97 1.18
C LEU A 70 3.84 10.32 2.64
N ALA A 71 3.59 9.31 3.47
CA ALA A 71 3.37 9.49 4.91
C ALA A 71 4.65 9.91 5.65
N GLU A 72 5.81 9.41 5.24
CA GLU A 72 7.13 9.83 5.72
C GLU A 72 7.43 11.26 5.29
N PHE A 73 7.31 11.57 4.01
CA PHE A 73 7.49 12.93 3.49
C PHE A 73 6.59 13.95 4.23
N ARG A 74 5.33 13.61 4.48
CA ARG A 74 4.43 14.46 5.26
C ARG A 74 4.92 14.67 6.70
N ARG A 75 5.46 13.63 7.36
CA ARG A 75 6.02 13.74 8.70
C ARG A 75 7.24 14.65 8.70
N ASP A 76 8.12 14.54 7.71
CA ASP A 76 9.30 15.40 7.57
C ASP A 76 8.91 16.86 7.38
N VAL A 77 7.94 17.15 6.52
CA VAL A 77 7.41 18.50 6.32
C VAL A 77 6.82 19.07 7.61
N CYS A 78 6.07 18.28 8.37
CA CYS A 78 5.57 18.70 9.68
C CYS A 78 6.72 18.97 10.68
N GLY A 79 7.77 18.16 10.66
CA GLY A 79 8.99 18.37 11.44
C GLY A 79 9.68 19.69 11.09
N MET A 80 9.86 19.97 9.79
CA MET A 80 10.45 21.22 9.30
C MET A 80 9.64 22.45 9.75
N LYS A 81 8.31 22.39 9.66
CA LYS A 81 7.42 23.47 10.15
C LYS A 81 7.64 23.72 11.66
N ASN A 82 7.77 22.67 12.45
CA ASN A 82 8.00 22.79 13.89
C ASN A 82 9.37 23.39 14.19
N ASN A 83 10.42 22.96 13.49
CA ASN A 83 11.77 23.53 13.62
C ASN A 83 11.80 25.03 13.27
N LEU A 84 11.08 25.41 12.21
CA LEU A 84 10.93 26.81 11.82
C LEU A 84 10.21 27.63 12.90
N ASN A 85 9.11 27.11 13.44
CA ASN A 85 8.40 27.76 14.55
C ASN A 85 9.30 27.96 15.77
N GLN A 86 10.10 26.95 16.14
CA GLN A 86 11.05 27.08 17.25
C GLN A 86 12.09 28.16 16.99
N THR A 87 12.66 28.20 15.78
CA THR A 87 13.61 29.25 15.38
C THR A 87 12.98 30.64 15.46
N ALA A 88 11.73 30.78 14.99
CA ALA A 88 11.00 32.04 15.04
C ALA A 88 10.72 32.48 16.48
N HIS A 89 10.34 31.56 17.37
CA HIS A 89 10.15 31.86 18.79
C HIS A 89 11.44 32.32 19.48
N VAL A 90 12.56 31.66 19.21
CA VAL A 90 13.88 32.06 19.76
C VAL A 90 14.30 33.41 19.20
N ALA A 91 14.12 33.65 17.91
CA ALA A 91 14.43 34.95 17.30
C ALA A 91 13.58 36.09 17.89
N ASN A 92 12.30 35.85 18.16
CA ASN A 92 11.42 36.83 18.79
C ASN A 92 11.78 37.12 20.25
N ARG A 93 12.26 36.11 21.01
CA ARG A 93 12.60 36.25 22.42
C ARG A 93 13.99 36.84 22.65
N ASP A 94 14.98 36.33 21.92
CA ASP A 94 16.41 36.54 22.19
C ASP A 94 17.12 37.32 21.05
N GLY A 95 16.39 37.63 19.98
CA GLY A 95 16.91 38.35 18.81
C GLY A 95 17.48 37.44 17.71
N TYR A 96 17.50 37.96 16.49
CA TYR A 96 17.91 37.22 15.30
C TYR A 96 19.38 36.76 15.34
N ALA A 97 20.28 37.57 15.90
CA ALA A 97 21.70 37.24 16.00
C ALA A 97 21.94 36.00 16.88
N PHE A 98 21.25 35.93 18.02
CA PHE A 98 21.33 34.81 18.94
C PHE A 98 20.75 33.53 18.33
N ALA A 99 19.56 33.62 17.72
CA ALA A 99 18.94 32.49 17.02
C ALA A 99 19.85 31.93 15.90
N ALA A 100 20.51 32.81 15.14
CA ALA A 100 21.43 32.41 14.08
C ALA A 100 22.69 31.73 14.63
N GLN A 101 23.25 32.22 15.76
CA GLN A 101 24.39 31.58 16.40
C GLN A 101 24.02 30.19 16.93
N MET A 102 22.91 30.07 17.65
CA MET A 102 22.45 28.79 18.20
C MET A 102 22.22 27.76 17.09
N ASN A 103 21.61 28.16 15.97
CA ASN A 103 21.43 27.27 14.82
C ASN A 103 22.75 26.84 14.18
N ARG A 104 23.77 27.72 14.08
CA ARG A 104 25.10 27.32 13.59
C ARG A 104 25.75 26.28 14.48
N GLU A 105 25.67 26.46 15.80
CA GLU A 105 26.23 25.51 16.78
C GLU A 105 25.53 24.15 16.70
N LEU A 106 24.20 24.14 16.57
CA LEU A 106 23.44 22.90 16.38
C LEU A 106 23.80 22.19 15.07
N CYS A 107 23.93 22.92 13.95
CA CYS A 107 24.36 22.35 12.68
C CYS A 107 25.77 21.74 12.78
N ALA A 108 26.72 22.41 13.46
CA ALA A 108 28.06 21.87 13.67
C ALA A 108 28.04 20.59 14.52
N ARG A 109 27.20 20.53 15.56
CA ARG A 109 27.02 19.31 16.37
C ARG A 109 26.41 18.16 15.56
N LEU A 110 25.43 18.45 14.71
CA LEU A 110 24.82 17.47 13.81
C LEU A 110 25.84 16.94 12.79
N ASP A 111 26.60 17.82 12.15
CA ASP A 111 27.67 17.45 11.20
C ASP A 111 28.71 16.54 11.85
N ASN A 112 29.14 16.85 13.07
CA ASN A 112 30.04 15.99 13.83
C ASN A 112 29.42 14.63 14.17
N ALA A 113 28.13 14.59 14.52
CA ALA A 113 27.42 13.34 14.79
C ALA A 113 27.28 12.48 13.52
N LEU A 114 26.95 13.07 12.37
CA LEU A 114 26.86 12.38 11.09
C LEU A 114 28.20 11.76 10.69
N LYS A 115 29.29 12.55 10.79
CA LYS A 115 30.66 12.06 10.58
C LYS A 115 31.03 10.90 11.51
N HIS A 116 30.58 10.94 12.77
CA HIS A 116 30.81 9.86 13.72
C HIS A 116 30.09 8.56 13.32
N PHE A 117 28.88 8.65 12.77
CA PHE A 117 28.11 7.49 12.28
C PHE A 117 28.44 7.07 10.85
N GLY A 118 29.32 7.80 10.15
CA GLY A 118 29.72 7.50 8.76
C GLY A 118 28.64 7.81 7.72
N LEU A 119 27.76 8.77 8.00
CA LEU A 119 26.73 9.29 7.09
C LEU A 119 27.19 10.56 6.38
#